data_AF-W5SYR1-F1
#
_entry.id   AF-W5SYR1-F1
#
_cell.length_a   1.000
_cell.length_b   1.000
_cell.length_c   1.000
_cell.angle_alpha   90.00
_cell.angle_beta   90.00
_cell.angle_gamma   90.00
#
_symmetry.space_group_name_H-M   'P 1'
#
loop_
_entity.id
_entity.type
_entity.pdbx_description
1 polymer ?
#
loop_
_entity_poly.entity_id
_entity_poly.type
_entity_poly.pdbx_seq_one_letter_code
_entity_poly.pdbx_strand_id
1 'polypeptide(L)'
;MKGEQLLDEASVSSSSSSDASNVSSKDAKDIVTISADEYEKLIADSKRLPDMISREDFERRLAEAESNFIKARKQAEKQAEVDAFKDSKLLAHLEKACEQYEITPPFSNAGSIKDAKLAFLDAMKKKYSIKFKVDESGDLDSQIDNISLLVQELTAYKQMVNARNRYVGQIINNTKAQRHKDRLVTREVVNA
;
A
#
# COMPACT_ATOMS: atom_id res chain seq x y z
N MET A 1 23.99 0.59 24.17
CA MET A 1 23.71 -0.31 25.31
C MET A 1 22.47 0.21 26.02
N LYS A 2 21.45 -0.66 26.13
CA LYS A 2 20.31 -0.68 27.09
C LYS A 2 19.37 0.55 27.13
N GLY A 3 18.05 0.46 27.17
CA GLY A 3 17.02 -0.60 27.28
C GLY A 3 15.67 0.16 27.39
N GLU A 4 14.62 -0.16 26.63
CA GLU A 4 13.55 -1.15 26.90
C GLU A 4 12.70 -0.97 28.17
N GLN A 5 11.39 -1.22 27.98
CA GLN A 5 10.24 -1.44 28.91
C GLN A 5 9.32 -0.22 29.13
N LEU A 6 8.08 -0.12 28.59
CA LEU A 6 6.87 -0.98 28.48
C LEU A 6 6.19 -1.35 29.81
N LEU A 7 4.91 -0.93 29.91
CA LEU A 7 3.74 -1.63 30.53
C LEU A 7 3.78 -1.79 32.06
N ASP A 8 2.70 -1.88 32.82
CA ASP A 8 1.24 -1.71 32.74
C ASP A 8 0.81 -1.63 34.22
N GLU A 9 -0.49 -1.43 34.49
CA GLU A 9 -1.24 -1.92 35.66
C GLU A 9 -2.24 -0.86 36.16
N ALA A 10 -3.46 -1.02 35.65
CA ALA A 10 -4.66 -0.61 36.35
C ALA A 10 -4.75 -1.33 37.70
N SER A 11 -5.18 -0.62 38.75
CA SER A 11 -5.86 -1.25 39.87
C SER A 11 -6.82 -0.26 40.54
N VAL A 12 -8.10 -0.56 40.34
CA VAL A 12 -9.23 -0.04 41.09
C VAL A 12 -9.26 -0.75 42.44
N SER A 13 -9.30 -0.01 43.55
CA SER A 13 -9.85 -0.49 44.84
C SER A 13 -10.36 0.74 45.60
N SER A 14 -11.67 0.99 45.60
CA SER A 14 -12.64 0.51 46.59
C SER A 14 -12.28 0.87 48.05
N SER A 15 -12.86 2.00 48.49
CA SER A 15 -13.60 2.17 49.73
C SER A 15 -12.98 1.76 51.08
N SER A 16 -12.85 2.79 51.92
CA SER A 16 -13.58 2.99 53.20
C SER A 16 -12.79 2.98 54.50
N SER A 17 -13.01 4.11 55.22
CA SER A 17 -13.10 4.28 56.68
C SER A 17 -11.82 4.10 57.50
N SER A 18 -11.51 4.88 58.53
CA SER A 18 -12.17 5.99 59.22
C SER A 18 -11.22 6.44 60.32
N ASP A 19 -11.05 7.76 60.52
CA ASP A 19 -11.02 8.36 61.87
C ASP A 19 -10.98 9.89 61.74
N ALA A 20 -12.11 10.46 61.34
CA ALA A 20 -12.46 11.82 61.71
C ALA A 20 -13.55 11.70 62.77
N SER A 21 -13.12 11.48 64.01
CA SER A 21 -14.01 11.42 65.15
C SER A 21 -14.63 12.80 65.39
N ASN A 22 -15.93 12.87 65.05
CA ASN A 22 -16.97 13.46 65.88
C ASN A 22 -16.92 14.98 66.12
N VAL A 23 -17.70 15.72 65.33
CA VAL A 23 -18.74 16.58 65.92
C VAL A 23 -20.04 16.34 65.16
N SER A 24 -20.87 15.50 65.77
CA SER A 24 -22.31 15.44 65.53
C SER A 24 -22.94 16.82 65.76
N SER A 25 -23.66 17.34 64.78
CA SER A 25 -25.06 17.75 64.97
C SER A 25 -25.73 18.11 63.64
N LYS A 26 -26.92 17.54 63.46
CA LYS A 26 -27.95 17.86 62.47
C LYS A 26 -28.05 19.35 62.12
N ASP A 27 -28.36 19.60 60.86
CA ASP A 27 -28.88 20.85 60.32
C ASP A 27 -27.95 22.07 60.37
N ALA A 28 -26.91 22.03 59.54
CA ALA A 28 -26.42 23.24 58.91
C ALA A 28 -26.16 22.92 57.45
N LYS A 29 -26.77 23.68 56.54
CA LYS A 29 -26.25 23.82 55.17
C LYS A 29 -24.73 24.00 55.32
N ASP A 30 -23.91 23.22 54.62
CA ASP A 30 -22.44 23.39 54.61
C ASP A 30 -22.12 24.82 54.15
N ILE A 31 -22.14 25.75 55.10
CA ILE A 31 -21.75 27.14 54.90
C ILE A 31 -20.25 27.11 55.09
N VAL A 32 -19.56 26.81 53.99
CA VAL A 32 -18.12 27.03 53.87
C VAL A 32 -17.87 28.50 54.17
N THR A 33 -17.34 28.77 55.36
CA THR A 33 -17.06 30.12 55.84
C THR A 33 -15.60 30.41 55.60
N ILE A 34 -15.31 31.24 54.60
CA ILE A 34 -13.97 31.74 54.29
C ILE A 34 -13.65 32.96 55.16
N SER A 35 -12.39 33.09 55.56
CA SER A 35 -11.92 34.26 56.31
C SER A 35 -11.96 35.53 55.43
N ALA A 36 -12.08 36.70 56.04
CA ALA A 36 -12.15 37.97 55.32
C ALA A 36 -10.89 38.21 54.46
N ASP A 37 -9.71 37.87 54.98
CA ASP A 37 -8.44 38.02 54.26
C ASP A 37 -8.35 37.07 53.06
N GLU A 38 -8.87 35.85 53.20
CA GLU A 38 -8.90 34.86 52.13
C GLU A 38 -9.95 35.23 51.06
N TYR A 39 -11.08 35.81 51.46
CA TYR A 39 -12.05 36.40 50.53
C TYR A 39 -11.43 37.55 49.73
N GLU A 40 -10.74 38.48 50.38
CA GLU A 40 -10.10 39.62 49.71
C GLU A 40 -8.98 39.17 48.77
N LYS A 41 -8.21 38.15 49.18
CA LYS A 41 -7.22 37.50 48.33
C LYS A 41 -7.83 36.82 47.11
N LEU A 42 -8.92 36.08 47.26
CA LEU A 42 -9.64 35.46 46.13
C LEU A 42 -10.22 36.51 45.17
N ILE A 43 -10.72 37.62 45.68
CA ILE A 43 -11.18 38.75 44.86
C ILE A 43 -10.01 39.42 44.13
N ALA A 44 -8.85 39.59 44.77
CA ALA A 44 -7.66 40.13 44.13
C ALA A 44 -7.10 39.17 43.05
N ASP A 45 -7.08 37.87 43.33
CA ASP A 45 -6.62 36.84 42.41
C ASP A 45 -7.57 36.71 41.21
N SER A 46 -8.89 36.86 41.39
CA SER A 46 -9.85 36.84 40.28
C SER A 46 -9.66 38.01 39.30
N LYS A 47 -9.28 39.20 39.80
CA LYS A 47 -8.89 40.36 38.97
C LYS A 47 -7.56 40.16 38.25
N ARG A 48 -6.76 39.18 38.70
CA ARG A 48 -5.46 38.83 38.12
C ARG A 48 -5.57 37.66 37.12
N LEU A 49 -6.75 37.07 36.99
CA LEU A 49 -7.02 36.10 35.92
C LEU A 49 -6.92 36.82 34.58
N PRO A 50 -6.23 36.22 33.58
CA PRO A 50 -6.20 36.76 32.23
C PRO A 50 -7.63 36.97 31.75
N ASP A 51 -7.88 38.08 31.07
CA ASP A 51 -9.18 38.36 30.46
C ASP A 51 -9.59 37.14 29.64
N MET A 52 -10.67 36.48 30.06
CA MET A 52 -11.17 35.31 29.35
C MET A 52 -11.52 35.77 27.94
N ILE A 53 -11.04 35.05 26.92
CA ILE A 53 -11.42 35.31 25.52
C ILE A 53 -12.91 35.59 25.44
N SER A 54 -13.27 36.72 24.81
CA SER A 54 -14.67 37.10 24.64
C SER A 54 -15.43 35.96 23.96
N ARG A 55 -16.74 35.87 24.23
CA ARG A 55 -17.57 34.85 23.59
C ARG A 55 -17.47 34.93 22.07
N GLU A 56 -17.42 36.16 21.55
CA GLU A 56 -17.26 36.47 20.14
C GLU A 56 -15.91 35.98 19.60
N ASP A 57 -14.82 36.16 20.35
CA ASP A 57 -13.50 35.65 19.96
C ASP A 57 -13.42 34.12 20.02
N PHE A 58 -14.09 33.48 20.98
CA PHE A 58 -14.18 32.02 21.05
C PHE A 58 -14.96 31.46 19.85
N GLU A 59 -16.15 32.00 19.57
CA GLU A 59 -16.97 31.61 18.42
C GLU A 59 -16.22 31.85 17.09
N ARG A 60 -15.48 32.97 16.98
CA ARG A 60 -14.61 33.26 15.82
C ARG A 60 -13.50 32.21 15.67
N ARG A 61 -12.77 31.88 16.74
CA ARG A 61 -11.70 30.87 16.70
C ARG A 61 -12.22 29.47 16.39
N LEU A 62 -13.40 29.12 16.91
CA LEU A 62 -14.06 27.85 16.61
C LEU A 62 -14.42 27.77 15.12
N ALA A 63 -15.05 28.81 14.57
CA ALA A 63 -15.39 28.88 13.15
C ALA A 63 -14.15 28.86 12.24
N GLU A 64 -13.05 29.49 12.65
CA GLU A 64 -11.77 29.44 11.93
C GLU A 64 -11.17 28.03 11.94
N ALA A 65 -11.17 27.34 13.09
CA ALA A 65 -10.70 25.96 13.21
C ALA A 65 -11.53 25.00 12.34
N GLU A 66 -12.86 25.12 12.36
CA GLU A 66 -13.75 24.35 11.51
C GLU A 66 -13.52 24.63 10.02
N SER A 67 -13.36 25.90 9.65
CA SER A 67 -13.04 26.31 8.28
C SER A 67 -11.73 25.69 7.80
N ASN A 68 -10.70 25.69 8.64
CA ASN A 68 -9.39 25.11 8.33
C ASN A 68 -9.47 23.59 8.21
N PHE A 69 -10.23 22.92 9.07
CA PHE A 69 -10.48 21.47 8.96
C PHE A 69 -11.16 21.11 7.64
N ILE A 70 -12.20 21.86 7.24
CA ILE A 70 -12.90 21.63 5.97
C ILE A 70 -11.96 21.85 4.78
N LYS A 71 -11.13 22.90 4.82
CA LYS A 71 -10.14 23.16 3.76
C LYS A 71 -9.10 22.04 3.67
N ALA A 72 -8.54 21.61 4.80
CA ALA A 72 -7.56 20.52 4.86
C ALA A 72 -8.15 19.21 4.34
N ARG A 73 -9.38 18.88 4.72
CA ARG A 73 -10.11 17.71 4.21
C ARG A 73 -10.31 17.78 2.70
N LYS A 74 -10.80 18.91 2.18
CA LYS A 74 -10.98 19.10 0.72
C LYS A 74 -9.68 18.98 -0.05
N GLN A 75 -8.57 19.45 0.53
CA GLN A 75 -7.25 19.30 -0.07
C GLN A 75 -6.79 17.83 -0.08
N ALA A 76 -7.01 17.10 1.01
CA ALA A 76 -6.72 15.67 1.09
C ALA A 76 -7.57 14.86 0.10
N GLU A 77 -8.86 15.18 -0.05
CA GLU A 77 -9.75 14.56 -1.03
C GLU A 77 -9.26 14.80 -2.47
N LYS A 78 -8.93 16.05 -2.83
CA LYS A 78 -8.34 16.35 -4.15
C LYS A 78 -7.03 15.61 -4.40
N GLN A 79 -6.18 15.49 -3.38
CA GLN A 79 -4.93 14.76 -3.52
C GLN A 79 -5.18 13.26 -3.74
N ALA A 80 -6.12 12.68 -3.01
CA ALA A 80 -6.54 11.29 -3.19
C ALA A 80 -7.12 11.04 -4.59
N GLU A 81 -7.89 11.98 -5.15
CA GLU A 81 -8.39 11.91 -6.53
C GLU A 81 -7.25 11.91 -7.56
N VAL A 82 -6.26 12.79 -7.38
CA VAL A 82 -5.09 12.87 -8.27
C VAL A 82 -4.28 11.57 -8.22
N ASP A 83 -4.09 11.00 -7.03
CA ASP A 83 -3.33 9.77 -6.87
C ASP A 83 -4.12 8.56 -7.40
N ALA A 84 -5.43 8.48 -7.16
CA ALA A 84 -6.30 7.49 -7.78
C ALA A 84 -6.29 7.56 -9.33
N PHE A 85 -6.20 8.76 -9.90
CA PHE A 85 -6.08 8.94 -11.35
C PHE A 85 -4.74 8.41 -11.88
N LYS A 86 -3.62 8.68 -11.19
CA LYS A 86 -2.30 8.13 -11.55
C LYS A 86 -2.31 6.61 -11.47
N ASP A 87 -2.89 6.07 -10.40
CA ASP A 87 -3.02 4.64 -10.16
C ASP A 87 -3.86 3.96 -11.25
N SER A 88 -4.99 4.56 -11.63
CA SER A 88 -5.81 4.10 -12.76
C SER A 88 -5.04 4.05 -14.08
N LYS A 89 -4.22 5.08 -14.36
CA LYS A 89 -3.36 5.09 -15.55
C LYS A 89 -2.33 3.95 -15.53
N LEU A 90 -1.71 3.70 -14.37
CA LEU A 90 -0.75 2.61 -14.20
C LEU A 90 -1.41 1.24 -14.39
N LEU A 91 -2.61 1.02 -13.85
CA LEU A 91 -3.38 -0.20 -14.06
C LEU A 91 -3.68 -0.42 -15.54
N ALA A 92 -4.12 0.62 -16.27
CA ALA A 92 -4.37 0.51 -17.70
C ALA A 92 -3.10 0.15 -18.50
N HIS A 93 -1.92 0.60 -18.06
CA HIS A 93 -0.65 0.18 -18.64
C HIS A 93 -0.35 -1.30 -18.36
N LEU A 94 -0.58 -1.77 -17.12
CA LEU A 94 -0.43 -3.18 -16.77
C LEU A 94 -1.42 -4.08 -17.52
N GLU A 95 -2.66 -3.64 -17.74
CA GLU A 95 -3.66 -4.37 -18.53
C GLU A 95 -3.22 -4.54 -19.98
N LYS A 96 -2.72 -3.47 -20.59
CA LYS A 96 -2.14 -3.54 -21.95
C LYS A 96 -0.92 -4.46 -22.02
N ALA A 97 -0.07 -4.45 -20.99
CA ALA A 97 1.07 -5.37 -20.91
C ALA A 97 0.57 -6.82 -20.79
N CYS A 98 -0.46 -7.07 -19.98
CA CYS A 98 -1.11 -8.38 -19.89
C CYS A 98 -1.63 -8.85 -21.25
N GLU A 99 -2.28 -8.00 -22.03
CA GLU A 99 -2.72 -8.32 -23.40
C GLU A 99 -1.53 -8.67 -24.31
N GLN A 100 -0.46 -7.86 -24.29
CA GLN A 100 0.73 -8.08 -25.10
C GLN A 100 1.42 -9.43 -24.80
N TYR A 101 1.45 -9.83 -23.53
CA TYR A 101 2.09 -11.07 -23.09
C TYR A 101 1.11 -12.26 -23.01
N GLU A 102 -0.14 -12.08 -23.47
CA GLU A 102 -1.21 -13.08 -23.41
C GLU A 102 -1.40 -13.64 -21.99
N ILE A 103 -1.43 -12.76 -21.01
CA ILE A 103 -1.68 -13.03 -19.60
C ILE A 103 -3.06 -12.47 -19.26
N THR A 104 -3.90 -13.27 -18.63
CA THR A 104 -5.16 -12.77 -18.06
C THR A 104 -4.82 -11.83 -16.88
N PRO A 105 -5.33 -10.58 -16.85
CA PRO A 105 -5.00 -9.62 -15.81
C PRO A 105 -5.20 -10.21 -14.39
N PRO A 106 -4.13 -10.40 -13.61
CA PRO A 106 -4.20 -11.11 -12.33
C PRO A 106 -4.62 -10.21 -11.15
N PHE A 107 -4.90 -8.94 -11.40
CA PHE A 107 -5.04 -7.89 -10.39
C PHE A 107 -6.42 -7.23 -10.35
N SER A 108 -7.44 -7.89 -10.89
CA SER A 108 -8.84 -7.41 -10.86
C SER A 108 -9.38 -7.18 -9.44
N ASN A 109 -8.82 -7.87 -8.43
CA ASN A 109 -9.16 -7.72 -7.02
C ASN A 109 -8.01 -7.11 -6.19
N ALA A 110 -7.01 -6.49 -6.82
CA ALA A 110 -5.88 -5.92 -6.09
C ALA A 110 -6.33 -4.68 -5.28
N GLY A 111 -5.98 -4.64 -3.99
CA GLY A 111 -6.31 -3.52 -3.10
C GLY A 111 -5.37 -2.32 -3.26
N SER A 112 -4.24 -2.49 -3.96
CA SER A 112 -3.27 -1.44 -4.21
C SER A 112 -2.52 -1.66 -5.52
N ILE A 113 -1.90 -0.59 -6.05
CA ILE A 113 -1.02 -0.68 -7.23
C ILE A 113 0.20 -1.56 -6.97
N LYS A 114 0.72 -1.57 -5.74
CA LYS A 114 1.83 -2.45 -5.36
C LYS A 114 1.43 -3.91 -5.57
N ASP A 115 0.27 -4.31 -5.06
CA ASP A 115 -0.23 -5.68 -5.20
C ASP A 115 -0.49 -6.04 -6.66
N ALA A 116 -1.00 -5.09 -7.45
CA ALA A 116 -1.21 -5.29 -8.88
C ALA A 116 0.10 -5.58 -9.62
N LYS A 117 1.18 -4.83 -9.32
CA LYS A 117 2.52 -5.04 -9.87
C LYS A 117 3.11 -6.39 -9.47
N LEU A 118 2.98 -6.77 -8.19
CA LEU A 118 3.45 -8.07 -7.69
C LEU A 118 2.70 -9.22 -8.37
N ALA A 119 1.37 -9.14 -8.47
CA ALA A 119 0.56 -10.14 -9.16
C ALA A 119 0.93 -10.27 -10.64
N PHE A 120 1.22 -9.14 -11.31
CA PHE A 120 1.71 -9.15 -12.69
C PHE A 120 3.06 -9.88 -12.83
N LEU A 121 4.03 -9.57 -11.95
CA LEU A 121 5.35 -10.20 -11.95
C LEU A 121 5.25 -11.72 -11.72
N ASP A 122 4.42 -12.15 -10.79
CA ASP A 122 4.17 -13.58 -10.54
C ASP A 122 3.47 -14.26 -11.73
N ALA A 123 2.55 -13.57 -12.41
CA ALA A 123 1.93 -14.10 -13.61
C ALA A 123 2.94 -14.26 -14.76
N MET A 124 3.85 -13.29 -14.96
CA MET A 124 4.95 -13.37 -15.93
C MET A 124 5.87 -14.55 -15.63
N LYS A 125 6.26 -14.70 -14.35
CA LYS A 125 7.07 -15.82 -13.86
C LYS A 125 6.45 -17.17 -14.22
N LYS A 126 5.14 -17.32 -13.99
CA LYS A 126 4.38 -18.54 -14.28
C LYS A 126 4.24 -18.79 -15.79
N LYS A 127 3.83 -17.77 -16.56
CA LYS A 127 3.57 -17.87 -18.01
C LYS A 127 4.83 -18.30 -18.77
N TYR A 128 5.97 -17.69 -18.46
CA TYR A 128 7.22 -17.94 -19.17
C TYR A 128 8.14 -18.95 -18.48
N SER A 129 7.72 -19.53 -17.34
CA SER A 129 8.50 -20.48 -16.54
C SER A 129 9.90 -19.95 -16.17
N ILE A 130 10.01 -18.65 -15.93
CA ILE A 130 11.26 -17.98 -15.58
C ILE A 130 11.46 -18.10 -14.07
N LYS A 131 12.68 -18.44 -13.63
CA LYS A 131 13.01 -18.47 -12.19
C LYS A 131 13.71 -17.17 -11.81
N PHE A 132 12.96 -16.22 -11.26
CA PHE A 132 13.52 -15.03 -10.63
C PHE A 132 12.86 -14.77 -9.27
N LYS A 133 13.53 -13.97 -8.44
CA LYS A 133 13.03 -13.48 -7.15
C LYS A 133 12.50 -12.07 -7.37
N VAL A 134 11.28 -11.81 -6.90
CA VAL A 134 10.73 -10.46 -6.83
C VAL A 134 11.24 -9.84 -5.53
N ASP A 135 11.83 -8.65 -5.61
CA ASP A 135 12.10 -7.83 -4.43
C ASP A 135 10.91 -6.90 -4.20
N GLU A 136 10.05 -7.26 -3.25
CA GLU A 136 8.84 -6.51 -2.90
C GLU A 136 9.12 -5.16 -2.23
N SER A 137 10.35 -4.97 -1.73
CA SER A 137 10.81 -3.73 -1.09
C SER A 137 11.52 -2.79 -2.06
N GLY A 138 11.99 -3.34 -3.18
CA GLY A 138 12.67 -2.60 -4.23
C GLY A 138 11.72 -1.90 -5.20
N ASP A 139 12.31 -1.36 -6.26
CA ASP A 139 11.56 -0.74 -7.34
C ASP A 139 10.88 -1.81 -8.21
N LEU A 140 9.56 -1.90 -8.10
CA LEU A 140 8.75 -2.84 -8.87
C LEU A 140 8.62 -2.43 -10.34
N ASP A 141 8.69 -1.13 -10.66
CA ASP A 141 8.58 -0.65 -12.04
C ASP A 141 9.80 -1.08 -12.85
N SER A 142 11.00 -0.84 -12.31
CA SER A 142 12.24 -1.33 -12.91
C SER A 142 12.28 -2.86 -13.05
N GLN A 143 11.73 -3.60 -12.09
CA GLN A 143 11.63 -5.06 -12.19
C GLN A 143 10.69 -5.50 -13.33
N ILE A 144 9.54 -4.84 -13.48
CA ILE A 144 8.59 -5.09 -14.56
C ILE A 144 9.23 -4.81 -15.94
N ASP A 145 9.95 -3.70 -16.07
CA ASP A 145 10.64 -3.34 -17.31
C ASP A 145 11.72 -4.35 -17.68
N ASN A 146 12.54 -4.76 -16.70
CA ASN A 146 13.59 -5.75 -16.91
C ASN A 146 13.04 -7.12 -17.35
N ILE A 147 11.94 -7.57 -16.74
CA ILE A 147 11.32 -8.85 -17.10
C ILE A 147 10.63 -8.77 -18.46
N SER A 148 9.99 -7.64 -18.75
CA SER A 148 9.42 -7.35 -20.06
C SER A 148 10.48 -7.43 -21.15
N LEU A 149 11.64 -6.79 -20.94
CA LEU A 149 12.77 -6.85 -21.86
C LEU A 149 13.29 -8.28 -22.04
N LEU A 150 13.51 -9.00 -20.94
CA LEU A 150 13.97 -10.39 -20.98
C LEU A 150 13.01 -11.28 -21.79
N VAL A 151 11.70 -11.13 -21.59
CA VAL A 151 10.69 -11.90 -22.34
C VAL A 151 10.73 -11.57 -23.84
N GLN A 152 10.92 -10.30 -24.20
CA GLN A 152 11.06 -9.89 -25.60
C GLN A 152 12.31 -10.50 -26.24
N GLU A 153 13.46 -10.47 -25.56
CA GLU A 153 14.72 -11.06 -26.03
C GLU A 153 14.61 -12.59 -26.20
N LEU A 154 14.01 -13.28 -25.22
CA LEU A 154 13.78 -14.73 -25.29
C LEU A 154 12.84 -15.09 -26.45
N THR A 155 11.83 -14.27 -26.70
CA THR A 155 10.89 -14.44 -27.82
C THR A 155 11.62 -14.28 -29.16
N ALA A 156 12.42 -13.23 -29.31
CA ALA A 156 13.23 -13.00 -30.50
C ALA A 156 14.23 -14.13 -30.74
N TYR A 157 14.92 -14.58 -29.69
CA TYR A 157 15.84 -15.72 -29.76
C TYR A 157 15.14 -17.00 -30.24
N LYS A 158 13.96 -17.31 -29.70
CA LYS A 158 13.17 -18.47 -30.12
C LYS A 158 12.79 -18.39 -31.60
N GLN A 159 12.40 -17.21 -32.10
CA GLN A 159 12.08 -17.00 -33.51
C GLN A 159 13.33 -17.23 -34.40
N MET A 160 14.49 -16.72 -33.99
CA MET A 160 15.75 -16.93 -34.70
C MET A 160 16.14 -18.41 -34.76
N VAL A 161 16.04 -19.14 -33.65
CA VAL A 161 16.34 -20.59 -33.61
C VAL A 161 15.38 -21.36 -34.50
N ASN A 162 14.09 -21.04 -34.49
CA ASN A 162 13.11 -21.67 -35.37
C ASN A 162 13.41 -21.42 -36.85
N ALA A 163 13.80 -20.20 -37.23
CA ALA A 163 14.22 -19.87 -38.59
C ALA A 163 15.47 -20.66 -39.00
N ARG A 164 16.47 -20.73 -38.13
CA ARG A 164 17.68 -21.53 -38.34
C ARG A 164 17.33 -23.01 -38.55
N ASN A 165 16.48 -23.59 -37.71
CA ASN A 165 16.09 -25.00 -37.81
C ASN A 165 15.36 -25.31 -39.12
N ARG A 166 14.46 -24.41 -39.57
CA ARG A 166 13.82 -24.51 -40.88
C ARG A 166 14.85 -24.49 -42.02
N TYR A 167 15.81 -23.57 -41.95
CA TYR A 167 16.87 -23.46 -42.94
C TYR A 167 17.77 -24.70 -42.97
N VAL A 168 18.19 -25.22 -41.82
CA VAL A 168 18.94 -26.47 -41.71
C VAL A 168 18.16 -27.64 -42.31
N GLY A 169 16.86 -27.75 -42.01
CA GLY A 169 15.99 -28.76 -42.61
C GLY A 169 15.93 -28.66 -44.14
N GLN A 170 15.85 -27.45 -44.70
CA GLN A 170 15.92 -27.23 -46.14
C GLN A 170 17.27 -27.65 -46.74
N ILE A 171 18.39 -27.37 -46.08
CA ILE A 171 19.72 -27.82 -46.52
C ILE A 171 19.77 -29.35 -46.55
N ILE A 172 19.37 -30.01 -45.45
CA ILE A 172 19.40 -31.47 -45.35
C ILE A 172 18.55 -32.09 -46.46
N ASN A 173 17.31 -31.63 -46.66
CA ASN A 173 16.42 -32.11 -47.72
C ASN A 173 16.99 -31.88 -49.13
N ASN A 174 17.76 -30.80 -49.33
CA ASN A 174 18.39 -30.50 -50.61
C ASN A 174 19.74 -31.19 -50.83
N THR A 175 20.28 -31.84 -49.81
CA THR A 175 21.57 -32.52 -49.92
C THR A 175 21.43 -33.75 -50.82
N LYS A 176 22.39 -33.96 -51.75
CA LYS A 176 22.36 -35.07 -52.71
C LYS A 176 22.16 -36.43 -52.04
N ALA A 177 22.79 -36.66 -50.89
CA ALA A 177 22.65 -37.89 -50.12
C ALA A 177 21.20 -38.18 -49.68
N GLN A 178 20.47 -37.16 -49.22
CA GLN A 178 19.06 -37.32 -48.83
C GLN A 178 18.16 -37.55 -50.06
N ARG A 179 18.38 -36.81 -51.15
CA ARG A 179 17.65 -37.02 -52.42
C ARG A 179 17.89 -38.42 -53.00
N HIS A 180 19.09 -38.97 -52.84
CA HIS A 180 19.40 -40.35 -53.27
C HIS A 180 18.78 -41.40 -52.34
N LYS A 181 18.77 -41.16 -51.03
CA LYS A 181 18.05 -42.01 -50.06
C LYS A 181 16.57 -42.12 -50.43
N ASP A 182 15.89 -40.99 -50.68
CA ASP A 182 14.47 -40.99 -51.03
C ASP A 182 14.19 -41.73 -52.36
N ARG A 183 15.10 -41.62 -53.34
CA ARG A 183 15.03 -42.36 -54.62
C ARG A 183 15.27 -43.87 -54.48
N LEU A 184 16.12 -44.29 -53.55
CA LEU A 184 16.38 -45.71 -53.28
C LEU A 184 15.19 -46.34 -52.57
N VAL A 185 14.64 -45.67 -51.55
CA VAL A 185 13.44 -46.12 -50.82
C VAL A 185 12.22 -46.21 -51.75
N THR A 186 11.99 -45.21 -52.61
CA THR A 186 10.87 -45.26 -53.57
C THR A 186 11.04 -46.33 -54.65
N ARG A 187 12.27 -46.72 -55.00
CA ARG A 187 12.52 -47.84 -55.93
C ARG A 187 12.23 -49.21 -55.31
N GLU A 188 12.48 -49.38 -54.02
CA GLU A 188 12.16 -50.64 -53.31
C GLU A 188 10.65 -50.84 -53.16
N VAL A 189 9.87 -49.77 -52.99
CA VAL A 189 8.39 -49.85 -52.84
C VAL A 189 7.67 -50.11 -54.17
N VAL A 190 8.24 -49.72 -55.31
CA VAL A 190 7.63 -49.94 -56.64
C VAL A 190 7.97 -51.33 -57.21
N ASN A 191 9.00 -52.00 -56.68
CA ASN A 191 9.47 -53.30 -57.15
C ASN A 191 9.12 -54.47 -56.18
N ALA A 192 8.27 -54.24 -55.19
CA ALA A 192 7.69 -55.24 -54.30
C ALA A 192 6.21 -55.46 -54.66
#